data_AF-A0A956F185-F1
#
_entry.id   AF-A0A956F185-F1
#
_cell.length_a   1.000
_cell.length_b   1.000
_cell.length_c   1.000
_cell.angle_alpha   90.00
_cell.angle_beta   90.00
_cell.angle_gamma   90.00
#
_symmetry.space_group_name_H-M   'P 1'
#
loop_
_entity.id
_entity.type
_entity.pdbx_description
1 polymer ?
#
loop_
_entity_poly.entity_id
_entity_poly.type
_entity_poly.pdbx_seq_one_letter_code
_entity_poly.pdbx_strand_id
1 'polypeptide(L)'
;FELFADLPGVKPEDVDVRVNGNQLSITGKRVAEAKKDGENFHYVERSYGSFSRVFTLPDNASHEVDAALKDGVLKVSIPKRPESKPRQISVKAG
;
A
#
# COMPACT_ATOMS: atom_id res chain seq x y z
N PHE A 1 3.00 1.00 -12.04
CA PHE A 1 2.88 2.09 -11.06
C PHE A 1 3.68 1.71 -9.84
N GLU A 2 4.34 2.69 -9.25
CA GLU A 2 5.16 2.50 -8.05
C GLU A 2 4.71 3.54 -7.03
N LEU A 3 4.50 3.12 -5.80
CA LEU A 3 4.15 3.98 -4.68
C LEU A 3 5.11 3.71 -3.53
N PHE A 4 5.59 4.80 -2.92
CA PHE A 4 6.50 4.75 -1.77
C PHE A 4 5.85 5.46 -0.58
N ALA A 5 5.95 4.87 0.60
CA ALA A 5 5.47 5.47 1.84
C ALA A 5 6.47 5.24 2.99
N ASP A 6 6.76 6.31 3.72
CA ASP A 6 7.63 6.25 4.89
C ASP A 6 6.87 5.71 6.10
N LEU A 7 7.20 4.48 6.49
CA LEU A 7 6.66 3.77 7.65
C LEU A 7 7.78 3.36 8.63
N PRO A 8 8.69 4.28 9.05
CA PRO A 8 9.74 3.92 10.00
C PRO A 8 9.15 3.41 11.32
N GLY A 9 9.76 2.33 11.83
CA GLY A 9 9.39 1.66 13.07
C GLY A 9 8.09 0.87 13.02
N VAL A 10 7.47 0.70 11.84
CA VAL A 10 6.30 -0.16 11.65
C VAL A 10 6.78 -1.52 11.14
N LYS A 11 6.22 -2.61 11.67
CA LYS A 11 6.54 -3.95 11.19
C LYS A 11 5.68 -4.32 9.99
N PRO A 12 6.17 -5.14 9.04
CA PRO A 12 5.37 -5.55 7.88
C PRO A 12 4.02 -6.16 8.26
N GLU A 13 3.96 -6.96 9.32
CA GLU A 13 2.73 -7.58 9.83
C GLU A 13 1.70 -6.57 10.38
N ASP A 14 2.11 -5.34 10.68
CA ASP A 14 1.24 -4.25 11.15
C ASP A 14 0.74 -3.35 10.00
N VAL A 15 1.04 -3.71 8.74
CA VAL A 15 0.64 -3.00 7.52
C VAL A 15 -0.29 -3.88 6.69
N ASP A 16 -1.41 -3.31 6.30
CA ASP A 16 -2.42 -3.95 5.45
C ASP A 16 -2.58 -3.15 4.16
N VAL A 17 -2.33 -3.82 3.03
CA VAL A 17 -2.40 -3.27 1.68
C VAL A 17 -3.47 -4.03 0.91
N ARG A 18 -4.51 -3.33 0.46
CA ARG A 18 -5.65 -3.94 -0.25
C ARG A 18 -5.98 -3.19 -1.52
N VAL A 19 -6.42 -3.94 -2.52
CA VAL A 19 -7.08 -3.38 -3.70
C VAL A 19 -8.54 -3.82 -3.72
N ASN A 20 -9.45 -2.85 -3.80
CA ASN A 20 -10.87 -3.08 -3.97
C ASN A 20 -11.38 -2.24 -5.16
N GLY A 21 -11.82 -2.90 -6.22
CA GLY A 21 -12.15 -2.24 -7.48
C GLY A 21 -10.92 -1.52 -8.07
N ASN A 22 -10.99 -0.19 -8.15
CA ASN A 22 -9.89 0.68 -8.58
C ASN A 22 -9.24 1.45 -7.43
N GLN A 23 -9.48 1.09 -6.17
CA GLN A 23 -8.88 1.76 -5.02
C GLN A 23 -7.82 0.89 -4.37
N LEU A 24 -6.63 1.46 -4.16
CA LEU A 24 -5.58 0.93 -3.32
C LEU A 24 -5.67 1.57 -1.93
N SER A 25 -5.86 0.78 -0.89
CA SER A 25 -5.82 1.23 0.50
C SER A 25 -4.58 0.71 1.22
N ILE A 26 -3.91 1.59 1.95
CA ILE A 26 -2.79 1.29 2.84
C ILE A 26 -3.18 1.71 4.25
N THR A 27 -3.30 0.75 5.14
CA THR A 27 -3.68 0.95 6.53
C THR A 27 -2.68 0.29 7.47
N GLY A 28 -2.59 0.79 8.70
CA GLY A 28 -1.74 0.19 9.72
C GLY A 28 -1.68 1.03 10.97
N LYS A 29 -0.77 0.66 11.87
CA LYS A 29 -0.59 1.36 13.15
C LYS A 29 0.88 1.53 13.48
N ARG A 30 1.27 2.76 13.85
CA ARG A 30 2.53 3.02 14.53
C ARG A 30 2.31 2.95 16.04
N VAL A 31 3.00 2.04 16.71
CA VAL A 31 2.90 1.88 18.16
C VAL A 31 3.83 2.87 18.85
N ALA A 32 3.37 3.50 19.93
CA ALA A 32 4.21 4.35 20.76
C ALA A 32 5.27 3.50 21.47
N GLU A 33 6.46 4.05 21.72
CA GLU A 33 7.44 3.39 22.57
C GLU A 33 6.87 3.24 23.99
N ALA A 34 6.92 2.01 24.51
CA ALA A 34 6.42 1.71 25.85
C ALA A 34 7.34 2.37 26.88
N LYS A 35 6.77 3.18 27.79
CA LYS A 35 7.50 3.65 28.98
C LYS A 35 7.75 2.47 29.90
N LYS A 36 8.98 2.29 30.36
CA LYS A 36 9.26 1.48 31.56
C LYS A 36 9.01 2.34 32.80
N ASP A 37 8.54 1.72 33.89
CA ASP A 37 8.36 2.42 35.16
C ASP A 37 9.67 3.11 35.59
N GLY A 38 9.60 4.42 35.81
CA GLY A 38 10.75 5.26 36.15
C GLY A 38 11.36 6.06 34.99
N GLU A 39 10.96 5.82 33.73
CA GLU A 39 11.44 6.58 32.57
C GLU A 39 10.48 7.72 32.18
N ASN A 40 10.97 8.96 32.25
CA ASN A 40 10.30 10.13 31.72
C ASN A 40 10.96 10.55 30.41
N PHE A 41 10.17 10.67 29.33
CA PHE A 41 10.66 11.29 28.10
C PHE A 41 10.84 12.79 28.32
N HIS A 42 12.00 13.34 27.96
CA HIS A 42 12.20 14.79 27.92
C HIS A 42 11.45 15.43 26.75
N TYR A 43 11.44 14.77 25.58
CA TYR A 43 10.78 15.22 24.37
C TYR A 43 10.23 14.03 23.58
N VAL A 44 9.06 14.21 22.95
CA VAL A 44 8.44 13.22 22.06
C VAL A 44 7.96 13.96 20.81
N GLU A 45 8.67 13.76 19.70
CA GLU A 45 8.34 14.39 18.42
C GLU A 45 7.71 13.40 17.43
N ARG A 46 7.97 12.11 17.63
CA ARG A 46 7.44 11.04 16.77
C ARG A 46 5.97 10.82 17.06
N SER A 47 5.13 11.02 16.05
CA SER A 47 3.71 10.67 16.12
C SER A 47 3.52 9.15 16.12
N TYR A 48 2.50 8.70 16.84
CA TYR A 48 2.03 7.32 16.89
C TYR A 48 0.52 7.28 16.61
N GLY A 49 -0.02 6.09 16.40
CA GLY A 49 -1.43 5.87 16.12
C GLY A 49 -1.69 5.18 14.79
N SER A 50 -2.96 5.04 14.46
CA SER A 50 -3.40 4.41 13.20
C SER A 50 -3.22 5.35 12.02
N PHE A 51 -2.87 4.81 10.86
CA PHE A 51 -2.85 5.51 9.59
C PHE A 51 -3.73 4.81 8.57
N SER A 52 -4.30 5.60 7.66
CA SER A 52 -5.07 5.14 6.52
C SER A 52 -4.87 6.10 5.36
N ARG A 53 -4.54 5.54 4.20
CA ARG A 53 -4.42 6.27 2.93
C ARG A 53 -5.07 5.45 1.84
N VAL A 54 -5.78 6.13 0.94
CA VAL A 54 -6.47 5.53 -0.19
C VAL A 54 -6.06 6.27 -1.45
N PHE A 55 -5.76 5.52 -2.50
CA PHE A 55 -5.34 6.01 -3.79
C PHE A 55 -6.24 5.42 -4.87
N THR A 56 -6.72 6.27 -5.78
CA THR A 56 -7.43 5.80 -6.97
C THR A 56 -6.42 5.37 -8.02
N LEU A 57 -6.51 4.11 -8.43
CA LEU A 57 -5.68 3.51 -9.47
C LEU A 57 -6.24 3.87 -10.86
N PRO A 58 -5.36 4.15 -11.83
CA PRO A 58 -5.76 4.29 -13.23
C PRO A 58 -6.37 3.00 -13.80
N ASP A 59 -7.22 3.12 -14.82
CA ASP A 59 -7.95 1.98 -15.42
C ASP A 59 -7.03 0.92 -16.05
N ASN A 60 -5.81 1.28 -16.42
CA ASN A 60 -4.82 0.36 -16.92
C ASN A 60 -3.94 -0.25 -15.83
N ALA A 61 -4.24 -0.06 -14.54
CA ALA A 61 -3.56 -0.77 -13.45
C ALA A 61 -4.09 -2.21 -13.32
N SER A 62 -3.18 -3.18 -13.20
CA SER A 62 -3.56 -4.57 -12.96
C SER A 62 -4.01 -4.78 -11.51
N HIS A 63 -4.61 -5.94 -11.23
CA HIS A 63 -4.95 -6.36 -9.86
C HIS A 63 -3.82 -7.13 -9.18
N GLU A 64 -2.73 -7.43 -9.88
CA GLU A 64 -1.53 -8.02 -9.30
C GLU A 64 -0.78 -6.90 -8.57
N VAL A 65 -0.56 -7.08 -7.27
CA VAL A 65 0.07 -6.08 -6.42
C VAL A 65 1.15 -6.76 -5.62
N ASP A 66 2.36 -6.24 -5.73
CA ASP A 66 3.47 -6.61 -4.88
C ASP A 66 3.75 -5.50 -3.88
N ALA A 67 4.05 -5.87 -2.64
CA ALA A 67 4.39 -4.92 -1.59
C ALA A 67 5.59 -5.43 -0.79
N ALA A 68 6.53 -4.53 -0.49
CA ALA A 68 7.70 -4.82 0.33
C ALA A 68 8.00 -3.64 1.25
N LEU A 69 8.20 -3.92 2.54
CA LEU A 69 8.65 -2.94 3.52
C LEU A 69 10.12 -3.22 3.84
N LYS A 70 11.00 -2.29 3.50
CA LYS A 70 12.44 -2.41 3.73
C LYS A 70 12.98 -1.10 4.26
N ASP A 71 13.80 -1.17 5.31
CA ASP A 71 14.47 -0.01 5.92
C ASP A 71 13.50 1.13 6.28
N GLY A 72 12.27 0.79 6.68
CA GLY A 72 11.23 1.74 7.04
C GLY A 72 10.46 2.35 5.86
N VAL A 73 10.69 1.90 4.63
CA VAL A 73 9.96 2.38 3.43
C VAL A 73 9.13 1.25 2.83
N LEU A 74 7.83 1.46 2.72
CA LEU A 74 6.92 0.58 1.98
C LEU A 74 6.99 0.93 0.50
N LYS A 75 7.32 -0.05 -0.33
CA LYS A 75 7.20 -0.01 -1.77
C LYS A 75 6.01 -0.85 -2.20
N VAL A 76 5.09 -0.26 -2.96
CA VAL A 76 3.97 -0.96 -3.61
C VAL A 76 4.12 -0.87 -5.12
N SER A 77 4.21 -2.03 -5.78
CA SER A 77 4.39 -2.16 -7.23
C SER A 77 3.12 -2.74 -7.85
N ILE A 78 2.58 -2.04 -8.85
CA ILE A 78 1.34 -2.42 -9.55
C ILE A 78 1.63 -2.39 -11.05
N PRO A 79 1.77 -3.54 -11.73
CA PRO A 79 1.98 -3.57 -13.16
C PRO A 79 0.78 -3.00 -13.91
N LYS A 80 1.00 -2.57 -15.15
CA LYS A 80 -0.08 -2.21 -16.04
C LYS A 80 -0.75 -3.48 -16.58
N ARG A 81 -2.06 -3.44 -16.80
CA ARG A 81 -2.77 -4.50 -17.52
C ARG A 81 -2.16 -4.66 -18.91
N PRO A 82 -2.00 -5.90 -19.41
CA PRO A 82 -1.60 -6.11 -20.78
C PRO A 82 -2.60 -5.44 -21.70
N GLU A 83 -2.10 -4.66 -22.67
CA GLU A 83 -2.96 -4.08 -23.71
C GLU A 83 -3.60 -5.22 -24.51
N SER A 84 -4.92 -5.18 -24.65
CA SER A 84 -5.62 -6.15 -25.49
C SER A 84 -5.25 -5.89 -26.95
N LYS A 85 -4.57 -6.86 -27.57
CA LYS A 85 -4.42 -6.84 -29.03
C LYS A 85 -5.82 -6.91 -29.66
N PRO A 86 -6.11 -6.10 -30.70
CA PRO A 86 -7.40 -6.16 -31.38
C PRO A 86 -7.68 -7.59 -31.85
N ARG A 87 -8.90 -8.08 -31.58
CA ARG A 87 -9.36 -9.40 -32.01
C ARG A 87 -10.27 -9.24 -33.21
N GLN A 88 -9.98 -9.97 -34.30
CA GLN A 88 -10.90 -10.09 -35.42
C GLN A 88 -12.03 -11.05 -35.05
N ILE A 89 -13.28 -10.60 -35.22
CA ILE A 89 -14.48 -11.41 -34.96
C ILE A 89 -15.07 -11.81 -36.31
N SER A 90 -15.20 -13.11 -36.57
CA SER A 90 -15.89 -13.63 -37.74
C SER A 90 -17.41 -13.60 -37.53
N VAL A 91 -18.14 -12.97 -38.45
CA VAL A 91 -19.61 -12.95 -38.45
C VAL A 91 -20.12 -14.31 -38.98
N LYS A 92 -21.03 -14.96 -38.26
CA LYS A 92 -21.72 -16.17 -38.72
C LYS A 92 -23.02 -15.81 -39.43
N ALA A 93 -23.34 -16.53 -40.51
CA ALA A 93 -24.66 -16.43 -41.16
C ALA A 93 -25.73 -17.05 -40.25
N GLY A 94 -26.92 -16.42 -40.22
CA GLY A 94 -28.08 -16.86 -39.46
C GLY A 94 -28.86 -17.99 -40.14
#